data_AF-A0A7L2AUY3-F1
#
_entry.id   AF-A0A7L2AUY3-F1
#
_cell.length_a   1.000
_cell.length_b   1.000
_cell.length_c   1.000
_cell.angle_alpha   90.00
_cell.angle_beta   90.00
_cell.angle_gamma   90.00
#
_symmetry.space_group_name_H-M   'P 1'
#
loop_
_entity.id
_entity.type
_entity.pdbx_description
1 polymer ?
#
loop_
_entity_poly.entity_id
_entity_poly.type
_entity_poly.pdbx_seq_one_letter_code
_entity_poly.pdbx_strand_id
1 'polypeptide(L)'
;MIHWGKKHICVVVCILIFASILICYWNDPQLQNEITRKIFPQTTTASPPDQLCRGKPAQNAITALEDNRTFIIAPYFDDRERKVTRVIGIVHHKDVKQLYCWFCCQPNGKMYVSKAEIDVHSDRFGFPYGATDIICVEPENCDPTHVSVHPSPHGNIDQMPRFEIKNRKAETFLVDFTVCISTMFGNYNKVLQFIQNVEMYKILGAQKVVIYKNTCSHLMEKVLKFYIEEGTVEVIPWPIDSHLKVSSKWHYSMDAKDIGYYGQITALNDCVYRNMQRSKFVVLNDADEIILPRKHPDWKTMMRSLQEQNPGAGVFLFENHIFPETVSTAVFNISSWNTVPGVN
;
A
#
# COMPACT_ATOMS: atom_id res chain seq x y z
N MET A 1 70.75 -46.45 -6.29
CA MET A 1 70.74 -45.81 -4.95
C MET A 1 70.09 -44.45 -5.07
N ILE A 2 68.78 -44.36 -4.80
CA ILE A 2 68.04 -43.09 -4.84
C ILE A 2 67.95 -42.58 -3.40
N HIS A 3 68.55 -41.40 -3.19
CA HIS A 3 68.64 -40.72 -1.91
C HIS A 3 67.30 -40.00 -1.67
N TRP A 4 66.39 -40.63 -0.91
CA TRP A 4 65.10 -40.05 -0.53
C TRP A 4 65.31 -39.08 0.64
N GLY A 5 65.61 -37.82 0.31
CA GLY A 5 66.05 -36.81 1.28
C GLY A 5 64.93 -35.86 1.72
N LYS A 6 64.41 -36.10 2.93
CA LYS A 6 63.90 -35.15 3.95
C LYS A 6 62.80 -34.10 3.63
N LYS A 7 62.63 -33.61 2.40
CA LYS A 7 61.63 -32.56 2.10
C LYS A 7 60.18 -33.05 2.09
N HIS A 8 59.93 -34.25 1.58
CA HIS A 8 58.56 -34.80 1.53
C HIS A 8 58.02 -35.25 2.89
N ILE A 9 58.89 -35.63 3.83
CA ILE A 9 58.49 -36.03 5.18
C ILE A 9 57.97 -34.83 5.98
N CYS A 10 58.60 -33.65 5.86
CA CYS A 10 58.12 -32.44 6.52
C CYS A 10 56.74 -31.99 6.03
N VAL A 11 56.47 -32.08 4.73
CA VAL A 11 55.18 -31.67 4.15
C VAL A 11 54.06 -32.62 4.60
N VAL A 12 54.31 -33.94 4.60
CA VAL A 12 53.32 -34.92 5.06
C VAL A 12 53.05 -34.78 6.56
N VAL A 13 54.08 -34.53 7.38
CA VAL A 13 53.92 -34.28 8.82
C VAL A 13 53.15 -32.98 9.10
N CYS A 14 53.37 -31.91 8.32
CA CYS A 14 52.60 -30.67 8.47
C CYS A 14 51.13 -30.83 8.09
N ILE A 15 50.83 -31.60 7.03
CA ILE A 15 49.44 -31.87 6.61
C ILE A 15 48.72 -32.74 7.66
N LEU A 16 49.40 -33.73 8.23
CA LEU A 16 48.81 -34.58 9.28
C LEU A 16 48.61 -33.82 10.59
N ILE A 17 49.51 -32.89 10.95
CA ILE A 17 49.32 -31.99 12.10
C ILE A 17 48.14 -31.03 11.86
N PHE A 18 48.03 -30.43 10.66
CA PHE A 18 46.89 -29.56 10.34
C PHE A 18 45.55 -30.31 10.34
N ALA A 19 45.52 -31.53 9.78
CA ALA A 19 44.32 -32.36 9.78
C ALA A 19 43.91 -32.79 11.20
N SER A 20 44.87 -33.15 12.06
CA SER A 20 44.59 -33.51 13.45
C SER A 20 44.15 -32.31 14.30
N ILE A 21 44.72 -31.12 14.07
CA ILE A 21 44.25 -29.88 14.71
C ILE A 21 42.82 -29.55 14.25
N LEU A 22 42.49 -29.70 12.96
CA LEU A 22 41.13 -29.49 12.43
C LEU A 22 40.12 -30.49 13.01
N ILE A 23 40.50 -31.76 13.17
CA ILE A 23 39.64 -32.79 13.76
C ILE A 23 39.43 -32.54 15.26
N CYS A 24 40.47 -32.12 15.99
CA CYS A 24 40.34 -31.71 17.39
C CYS A 24 39.50 -30.42 17.54
N TYR A 25 39.60 -29.48 16.59
CA TYR A 25 38.82 -28.24 16.57
C TYR A 25 37.33 -28.49 16.29
N TRP A 26 36.99 -29.51 15.49
CA TRP A 26 35.60 -29.88 15.21
C TRP A 26 34.95 -30.77 16.29
N ASN A 27 35.74 -31.47 17.10
CA ASN A 27 35.24 -32.37 18.14
C ASN A 27 35.16 -31.74 19.54
N ASP A 28 35.41 -30.43 19.69
CA ASP A 28 35.25 -29.72 20.97
C ASP A 28 33.80 -29.17 21.13
N PRO A 29 32.95 -29.77 21.98
CA PRO A 29 31.57 -29.35 22.15
C PRO A 29 31.43 -28.01 22.88
N GLN A 30 32.47 -27.52 23.57
CA GLN A 30 32.43 -26.24 24.27
C GLN A 30 32.60 -25.06 23.31
N LEU A 31 33.45 -25.18 22.28
CA LEU A 31 33.69 -24.10 21.32
C LEU A 31 32.55 -23.94 20.29
N GLN A 32 31.89 -25.03 19.89
CA GLN A 32 30.66 -24.96 19.10
C GLN A 32 29.53 -24.22 19.83
N ASN A 33 29.44 -24.39 21.16
CA ASN A 33 28.47 -23.66 21.98
C ASN A 33 28.80 -22.16 22.08
N GLU A 34 30.07 -21.75 22.14
CA GLU A 34 30.44 -20.32 22.12
C GLU A 34 30.18 -19.65 20.77
N ILE A 35 30.44 -20.34 19.65
CA ILE A 35 30.18 -19.81 18.30
C ILE A 35 28.67 -19.70 18.03
N THR A 36 27.89 -20.70 18.45
CA THR A 36 26.41 -20.66 18.31
C THR A 36 25.79 -19.53 19.16
N ARG A 37 26.36 -19.24 20.33
CA ARG A 37 25.92 -18.14 21.22
C ARG A 37 26.30 -16.74 20.70
N LYS A 38 27.35 -16.63 19.87
CA LYS A 38 27.75 -15.37 19.21
C LYS A 38 27.02 -15.10 17.89
N ILE A 39 26.51 -16.13 17.21
CA ILE A 39 25.76 -16.00 15.95
C ILE A 39 24.25 -15.91 16.19
N PHE A 40 23.74 -16.54 17.25
CA PHE A 40 22.36 -16.39 17.72
C PHE A 40 22.36 -15.88 19.17
N PRO A 41 22.32 -14.55 19.40
CA PRO A 41 21.99 -14.07 20.73
C PRO A 41 20.60 -14.59 21.09
N GLN A 42 20.52 -15.46 22.10
CA GLN A 42 19.26 -15.82 22.74
C GLN A 42 18.56 -14.53 23.14
N THR A 43 17.50 -14.18 22.42
CA THR A 43 16.62 -13.07 22.79
C THR A 43 15.95 -13.47 24.09
N THR A 44 16.55 -13.09 25.21
CA THR A 44 15.82 -12.98 26.46
C THR A 44 14.78 -11.90 26.20
N THR A 45 13.53 -12.29 25.96
CA THR A 45 12.38 -11.39 25.94
C THR A 45 12.12 -10.93 27.39
N ALA A 46 13.06 -10.18 27.95
CA ALA A 46 12.70 -9.14 28.89
C ALA A 46 12.19 -8.00 28.02
N SER A 47 10.86 -7.85 27.97
CA SER A 47 10.21 -6.65 27.44
C SER A 47 10.93 -5.42 28.02
N PRO A 48 11.35 -4.44 27.20
CA PRO A 48 11.99 -3.25 27.72
C PRO A 48 11.06 -2.61 28.76
N PRO A 49 11.57 -2.26 29.95
CA PRO A 49 10.79 -1.45 30.87
C PRO A 49 10.51 -0.11 30.18
N ASP A 50 9.25 0.32 30.20
CA ASP A 50 8.70 1.56 29.60
C ASP A 50 8.39 1.59 28.09
N GLN A 51 7.84 0.51 27.51
CA GLN A 51 7.08 0.67 26.26
C GLN A 51 5.69 1.26 26.56
N LEU A 52 5.62 2.59 26.61
CA LEU A 52 4.38 3.36 26.70
C LEU A 52 3.59 3.20 25.38
N CYS A 53 2.27 2.97 25.47
CA CYS A 53 1.32 2.75 24.35
C CYS A 53 1.42 1.37 23.65
N ARG A 54 0.88 0.31 24.29
CA ARG A 54 1.05 -1.09 23.89
C ARG A 54 -0.06 -1.65 22.98
N GLY A 55 -0.84 -0.79 22.33
CA GLY A 55 -1.85 -1.21 21.37
C GLY A 55 -1.25 -2.11 20.27
N LYS A 56 -2.03 -3.10 19.82
CA LYS A 56 -1.57 -4.07 18.81
C LYS A 56 -1.33 -3.35 17.49
N PRO A 57 -0.13 -3.43 16.89
CA PRO A 57 0.11 -2.84 15.57
C PRO A 57 -0.88 -3.41 14.54
N ALA A 58 -1.57 -2.52 13.83
CA ALA A 58 -2.39 -2.92 12.70
C ALA A 58 -1.49 -3.39 11.56
N GLN A 59 -1.69 -4.63 11.12
CA GLN A 59 -0.88 -5.26 10.05
C GLN A 59 -1.66 -5.44 8.74
N ASN A 60 -2.99 -5.29 8.79
CA ASN A 60 -3.86 -5.55 7.65
C ASN A 60 -4.14 -4.26 6.88
N ALA A 61 -4.31 -4.37 5.56
CA ALA A 61 -4.69 -3.26 4.69
C ALA A 61 -6.08 -2.68 5.03
N ILE A 62 -6.96 -3.48 5.61
CA ILE A 62 -8.26 -3.09 6.15
C ILE A 62 -8.36 -3.67 7.57
N THR A 63 -8.63 -2.81 8.55
CA THR A 63 -8.77 -3.22 9.95
C THR A 63 -10.16 -2.86 10.46
N ALA A 64 -10.98 -3.86 10.75
CA ALA A 64 -12.27 -3.65 11.40
C ALA A 64 -12.08 -3.23 12.87
N LEU A 65 -12.88 -2.27 13.33
CA LEU A 65 -12.95 -1.90 14.74
C LEU A 65 -14.00 -2.76 15.48
N GLU A 66 -14.03 -2.65 16.81
CA GLU A 66 -14.92 -3.45 17.67
C GLU A 66 -16.42 -3.24 17.42
N ASP A 67 -16.80 -2.10 16.84
CA ASP A 67 -18.19 -1.82 16.49
C ASP A 67 -18.70 -2.62 15.28
N ASN A 68 -17.82 -3.32 14.56
CA ASN A 68 -18.08 -4.02 13.30
C ASN A 68 -18.75 -3.15 12.23
N ARG A 69 -18.62 -1.83 12.33
CA ARG A 69 -19.25 -0.83 11.45
C ARG A 69 -18.26 0.20 10.95
N THR A 70 -17.06 0.22 11.51
CA THR A 70 -15.95 1.08 11.13
C THR A 70 -14.77 0.21 10.68
N PHE A 71 -14.24 0.50 9.50
CA PHE A 71 -13.07 -0.16 8.94
C PHE A 71 -12.00 0.89 8.62
N ILE A 72 -10.82 0.73 9.18
CA ILE A 72 -9.70 1.66 9.00
C ILE A 72 -8.78 1.15 7.90
N ILE A 73 -8.42 2.03 6.97
CA ILE A 73 -7.46 1.77 5.90
C ILE A 73 -6.06 2.25 6.32
N ALA A 74 -5.91 3.57 6.51
CA ALA A 74 -4.65 4.16 6.93
C ALA A 74 -4.83 5.60 7.44
N PRO A 75 -4.06 6.01 8.47
CA PRO A 75 -3.92 7.39 8.88
C PRO A 75 -2.78 8.11 8.14
N TYR A 76 -3.03 9.37 7.75
CA TYR A 76 -2.06 10.25 7.12
C TYR A 76 -1.97 11.57 7.89
N PHE A 77 -0.75 12.06 8.08
CA PHE A 77 -0.53 13.42 8.56
C PHE A 77 -0.93 14.41 7.47
N ASP A 78 -1.70 15.43 7.83
CA ASP A 78 -2.18 16.48 6.93
C ASP A 78 -2.16 17.81 7.69
N ASP A 79 -1.33 18.75 7.23
CA ASP A 79 -1.12 20.06 7.84
C ASP A 79 -1.41 21.22 6.87
N ARG A 80 -2.03 20.93 5.73
CA ARG A 80 -2.30 21.92 4.67
C ARG A 80 -3.24 23.05 5.10
N GLU A 81 -4.21 22.73 5.96
CA GLU A 81 -5.15 23.70 6.55
C GLU A 81 -4.98 23.82 8.07
N ARG A 82 -4.90 22.68 8.76
CA ARG A 82 -4.72 22.55 10.21
C ARG A 82 -3.96 21.27 10.51
N LYS A 83 -3.20 21.24 11.61
CA LYS A 83 -2.44 20.05 12.04
C LYS A 83 -3.38 18.91 12.44
N VAL A 84 -3.59 17.95 11.55
CA VAL A 84 -4.48 16.81 11.77
C VAL A 84 -3.85 15.50 11.34
N THR A 85 -4.32 14.43 11.96
CA THR A 85 -4.28 13.10 11.37
C THR A 85 -5.61 12.84 10.69
N ARG A 86 -5.56 12.62 9.37
CA ARG A 86 -6.70 12.22 8.56
C ARG A 86 -6.68 10.71 8.37
N VAL A 87 -7.66 10.02 8.93
CA VAL A 87 -7.76 8.56 8.83
C VAL A 87 -8.73 8.19 7.72
N ILE A 88 -8.23 7.53 6.69
CA ILE A 88 -9.04 6.99 5.60
C ILE A 88 -9.72 5.72 6.10
N GLY A 89 -11.04 5.66 5.94
CA GLY A 89 -11.85 4.56 6.43
C GLY A 89 -13.09 4.29 5.59
N ILE A 90 -13.83 3.28 6.04
CA ILE A 90 -15.16 2.94 5.55
C ILE A 90 -16.07 2.87 6.78
N VAL A 91 -17.15 3.65 6.81
CA VAL A 91 -18.13 3.60 7.92
C VAL A 91 -19.55 3.40 7.44
N HIS A 92 -20.36 2.79 8.30
CA HIS A 92 -21.81 2.79 8.10
C HIS A 92 -22.37 4.20 8.34
N HIS A 93 -22.84 4.87 7.29
CA HIS A 93 -23.18 6.29 7.29
C HIS A 93 -24.24 6.70 8.33
N LYS A 94 -25.11 5.77 8.74
CA LYS A 94 -26.15 6.02 9.76
C LYS A 94 -25.78 5.57 11.16
N ASP A 95 -24.93 4.57 11.31
CA ASP A 95 -24.83 3.85 12.59
C ASP A 95 -23.59 4.25 13.37
N VAL A 96 -22.57 4.73 12.67
CA VAL A 96 -21.38 5.33 13.29
C VAL A 96 -21.66 6.80 13.55
N LYS A 97 -21.83 7.17 14.82
CA LYS A 97 -22.19 8.54 15.23
C LYS A 97 -21.01 9.34 15.78
N GLN A 98 -20.04 8.64 16.34
CA GLN A 98 -18.91 9.24 17.02
C GLN A 98 -17.74 8.28 16.98
N LEU A 99 -16.56 8.84 16.79
CA LEU A 99 -15.28 8.19 16.88
C LEU A 99 -14.33 9.13 17.61
N TYR A 100 -13.33 8.56 18.26
CA TYR A 100 -12.32 9.26 19.01
C TYR A 100 -10.95 8.73 18.58
N CYS A 101 -10.04 9.65 18.32
CA CYS A 101 -8.65 9.35 18.04
C CYS A 101 -7.82 9.45 19.30
N TRP A 102 -7.05 8.41 19.56
CA TRP A 102 -6.15 8.28 20.68
C TRP A 102 -4.72 8.39 20.18
N PHE A 103 -4.08 9.50 20.50
CA PHE A 103 -2.71 9.80 20.13
C PHE A 103 -1.76 9.46 21.27
N CYS A 104 -0.75 8.66 20.94
CA CYS A 104 0.33 8.36 21.85
C CYS A 104 1.47 9.37 21.64
N CYS A 105 1.67 10.26 22.61
CA CYS A 105 2.77 11.23 22.59
C CYS A 105 4.01 10.68 23.30
N GLN A 106 5.10 10.45 22.56
CA GLN A 106 6.42 10.12 23.10
C GLN A 106 7.23 11.40 23.36
N PRO A 107 8.16 11.44 24.35
CA PRO A 107 8.63 10.35 25.21
C PRO A 107 7.85 10.16 26.51
N ASN A 108 6.94 11.08 26.86
CA ASN A 108 6.23 11.04 28.15
C ASN A 108 5.11 9.98 28.20
N GLY A 109 4.83 9.31 27.08
CA GLY A 109 3.74 8.33 26.94
C GLY A 109 2.35 8.88 27.25
N LYS A 110 2.20 10.21 27.21
CA LYS A 110 0.94 10.86 27.54
C LYS A 110 -0.05 10.58 26.42
N MET A 111 -1.24 10.16 26.83
CA MET A 111 -2.35 9.92 25.92
C MET A 111 -3.13 11.21 25.70
N TYR A 112 -3.41 11.51 24.43
CA TYR A 112 -4.30 12.58 24.05
C TYR A 112 -5.48 11.98 23.28
N VAL A 113 -6.70 12.31 23.71
CA VAL A 113 -7.92 11.84 23.08
C VAL A 113 -8.61 13.02 22.42
N SER A 114 -8.87 12.90 21.12
CA SER A 114 -9.52 13.92 20.30
C SER A 114 -10.79 13.33 19.72
N LYS A 115 -11.91 14.07 19.82
CA LYS A 115 -13.14 13.67 19.13
C LYS A 115 -12.91 13.84 17.63
N ALA A 116 -13.16 12.78 16.86
CA ALA A 116 -13.02 12.81 15.43
C ALA A 116 -14.21 13.53 14.78
N GLU A 117 -13.91 14.30 13.74
CA GLU A 117 -14.90 14.71 12.74
C GLU A 117 -15.03 13.58 11.71
N ILE A 118 -16.25 13.12 11.45
CA ILE A 118 -16.52 12.01 10.56
C ILE A 118 -17.16 12.58 9.30
N ASP A 119 -16.40 12.63 8.22
CA ASP A 119 -16.87 13.08 6.92
C ASP A 119 -17.07 11.86 6.01
N VAL A 120 -18.32 11.43 5.88
CA VAL A 120 -18.70 10.32 4.99
C VAL A 120 -18.96 10.88 3.61
N HIS A 121 -18.24 10.39 2.61
CA HIS A 121 -18.33 10.91 1.25
C HIS A 121 -19.76 10.74 0.70
N SER A 122 -20.25 11.80 0.05
CA SER A 122 -21.63 11.87 -0.43
C SER A 122 -21.91 10.96 -1.64
N ASP A 123 -20.87 10.58 -2.38
CA ASP A 123 -20.86 9.73 -3.57
C ASP A 123 -20.94 8.23 -3.25
N ARG A 124 -21.54 7.86 -2.11
CA ARG A 124 -21.83 6.46 -1.74
C ARG A 124 -22.89 5.76 -2.60
N PHE A 125 -23.51 6.45 -3.56
CA PHE A 125 -24.53 5.89 -4.48
C PHE A 125 -25.63 5.02 -3.82
N GLY A 126 -26.12 5.49 -2.67
CA GLY A 126 -27.18 4.82 -1.91
C GLY A 126 -26.73 3.70 -0.99
N PHE A 127 -25.46 3.23 -1.08
CA PHE A 127 -24.95 2.13 -0.24
C PHE A 127 -24.86 2.51 1.24
N PRO A 128 -25.05 1.54 2.17
CA PRO A 128 -25.02 1.81 3.60
C PRO A 128 -23.61 2.12 4.15
N TYR A 129 -22.55 1.58 3.54
CA TYR A 129 -21.17 1.93 3.84
C TYR A 129 -20.59 2.85 2.76
N GLY A 130 -19.80 3.84 3.18
CA GLY A 130 -19.17 4.81 2.27
C GLY A 130 -17.70 5.06 2.62
N ALA A 131 -16.95 5.60 1.66
CA ALA A 131 -15.62 6.14 1.90
C ALA A 131 -15.72 7.28 2.93
N THR A 132 -14.72 7.40 3.80
CA THR A 132 -14.81 8.32 4.94
C THR A 132 -13.46 8.87 5.31
N ASP A 133 -13.45 10.18 5.54
CA ASP A 133 -12.38 10.91 6.19
C ASP A 133 -12.71 11.06 7.69
N ILE A 134 -11.97 10.35 8.54
CA ILE A 134 -12.07 10.50 10.00
C ILE A 134 -10.95 11.46 10.42
N ILE A 135 -11.31 12.72 10.64
CA ILE A 135 -10.36 13.81 10.82
C ILE A 135 -10.14 14.06 12.32
N CYS A 136 -8.89 13.96 12.75
CA CYS A 136 -8.51 14.05 14.16
C CYS A 136 -7.50 15.16 14.39
N VAL A 137 -7.89 16.15 15.20
CA VAL A 137 -6.98 17.24 15.63
C VAL A 137 -5.84 16.64 16.44
N GLU A 138 -4.61 16.88 16.02
CA GLU A 138 -3.43 16.49 16.78
C GLU A 138 -3.17 17.44 17.96
N PRO A 139 -2.63 16.95 19.08
CA PRO A 139 -2.22 17.81 20.18
C PRO A 139 -1.08 18.75 19.76
N GLU A 140 -1.13 20.01 20.20
CA GLU A 140 -0.09 21.01 19.88
C GLU A 140 1.28 20.66 20.47
N ASN A 141 1.28 20.05 21.66
CA ASN A 141 2.48 19.79 22.44
C ASN A 141 3.19 18.47 22.07
N CYS A 142 2.78 17.79 21.00
CA CYS A 142 3.43 16.56 20.56
C CYS A 142 3.24 16.26 19.06
N ASP A 143 4.12 15.43 18.52
CA ASP A 143 4.04 14.89 17.16
C ASP A 143 3.81 13.36 17.23
N PRO A 144 2.54 12.92 17.29
CA PRO A 144 2.24 11.53 17.57
C PRO A 144 2.59 10.62 16.39
N THR A 145 3.44 9.61 16.58
CA THR A 145 3.80 8.71 15.46
C THR A 145 2.70 7.69 15.13
N HIS A 146 1.76 7.48 16.05
CA HIS A 146 0.70 6.50 15.91
C HIS A 146 -0.64 7.04 16.43
N VAL A 147 -1.73 6.49 15.91
CA VAL A 147 -3.09 6.75 16.36
C VAL A 147 -3.87 5.44 16.51
N SER A 148 -4.79 5.41 17.46
CA SER A 148 -5.86 4.41 17.54
C SER A 148 -7.21 5.09 17.40
N VAL A 149 -8.18 4.42 16.78
CA VAL A 149 -9.55 4.94 16.59
C VAL A 149 -10.52 4.09 17.38
N HIS A 150 -11.43 4.73 18.11
CA HIS A 150 -12.37 4.03 18.99
C HIS A 150 -13.73 4.74 19.10
N PRO A 151 -14.87 4.04 19.25
CA PRO A 151 -16.20 4.66 19.38
C PRO A 151 -16.45 5.45 20.68
N SER A 152 -15.58 5.28 21.68
CA SER A 152 -15.69 5.91 23.01
C SER A 152 -14.40 6.64 23.41
N PRO A 153 -14.50 7.77 24.15
CA PRO A 153 -13.34 8.47 24.71
C PRO A 153 -12.76 7.75 25.94
N HIS A 154 -13.43 6.71 26.41
CA HIS A 154 -12.99 5.81 27.47
C HIS A 154 -12.76 4.42 26.90
N GLY A 155 -11.70 3.74 27.35
CA GLY A 155 -11.36 2.40 26.91
C GLY A 155 -9.93 2.04 27.30
N ASN A 156 -9.54 0.80 26.98
CA ASN A 156 -8.18 0.33 27.16
C ASN A 156 -7.43 0.34 25.82
N ILE A 157 -6.50 1.29 25.64
CA ILE A 157 -5.73 1.44 24.39
C ILE A 157 -4.87 0.21 24.06
N ASP A 158 -4.43 -0.54 25.08
CA ASP A 158 -3.58 -1.72 24.85
C ASP A 158 -4.32 -2.84 24.10
N GLN A 159 -5.66 -2.77 24.07
CA GLN A 159 -6.52 -3.68 23.31
C GLN A 159 -6.88 -3.14 21.92
N MET A 160 -6.66 -1.84 21.68
CA MET A 160 -7.03 -1.18 20.43
C MET A 160 -5.98 -1.41 19.34
N PRO A 161 -6.39 -1.52 18.06
CA PRO A 161 -5.47 -1.47 16.94
C PRO A 161 -4.74 -0.13 16.90
N ARG A 162 -3.43 -0.19 16.68
CA ARG A 162 -2.53 0.97 16.60
C ARG A 162 -2.02 1.11 15.18
N PHE A 163 -2.25 2.28 14.59
CA PHE A 163 -1.89 2.60 13.22
C PHE A 163 -0.74 3.61 13.18
N GLU A 164 0.29 3.34 12.40
CA GLU A 164 1.35 4.31 12.12
C GLU A 164 0.80 5.45 11.26
N ILE A 165 1.02 6.69 11.69
CA ILE A 165 0.64 7.88 10.93
C ILE A 165 1.65 8.09 9.79
N LYS A 166 1.18 7.88 8.57
CA LYS A 166 1.98 7.99 7.36
C LYS A 166 2.28 9.44 6.99
N ASN A 167 3.25 9.64 6.11
CA ASN A 167 3.65 10.92 5.51
C ASN A 167 4.13 11.99 6.52
N ARG A 168 4.60 11.58 7.70
CA ARG A 168 5.21 12.51 8.67
C ARG A 168 6.61 12.99 8.30
N LYS A 169 7.34 12.19 7.53
CA LYS A 169 8.66 12.54 7.03
C LYS A 169 8.54 12.83 5.55
N ALA A 170 9.16 13.91 5.10
CA ALA A 170 9.30 14.17 3.68
C ALA A 170 10.02 12.97 3.04
N GLU A 171 9.39 12.35 2.05
CA GLU A 171 10.06 11.31 1.26
C GLU A 171 11.07 11.96 0.32
N THR A 172 12.22 11.32 0.13
CA THR A 172 13.28 11.79 -0.77
C THR A 172 12.97 11.51 -2.24
N PHE A 173 11.91 10.76 -2.54
CA PHE A 173 11.56 10.30 -3.89
C PHE A 173 10.26 10.95 -4.35
N LEU A 174 10.38 11.96 -5.22
CA LEU A 174 9.27 12.56 -5.93
C LEU A 174 9.26 12.02 -7.37
N VAL A 175 8.21 11.28 -7.74
CA VAL A 175 7.93 10.97 -9.15
C VAL A 175 7.06 12.07 -9.77
N ASP A 176 7.11 12.24 -11.09
CA ASP A 176 6.30 13.26 -11.77
C ASP A 176 4.83 12.80 -11.77
N PHE A 177 4.58 11.53 -12.14
CA PHE A 177 3.22 10.97 -12.23
C PHE A 177 3.11 9.61 -11.55
N THR A 178 2.03 9.45 -10.79
CA THR A 178 1.55 8.15 -10.30
C THR A 178 0.12 7.93 -10.74
N VAL A 179 -0.14 6.79 -11.38
CA VAL A 179 -1.48 6.37 -11.75
C VAL A 179 -2.05 5.52 -10.63
N CYS A 180 -3.17 5.93 -10.06
CA CYS A 180 -3.97 5.15 -9.14
C CYS A 180 -5.07 4.46 -9.96
N ILE A 181 -4.93 3.15 -10.14
CA ILE A 181 -6.00 2.33 -10.69
C ILE A 181 -6.94 1.97 -9.55
N SER A 182 -8.25 2.06 -9.81
CA SER A 182 -9.29 1.61 -8.90
C SER A 182 -9.16 0.12 -8.55
N THR A 183 -10.12 -0.41 -7.79
CA THR A 183 -10.03 -1.79 -7.28
C THR A 183 -10.02 -2.84 -8.41
N MET A 184 -8.99 -3.69 -8.44
CA MET A 184 -8.94 -4.86 -9.31
C MET A 184 -9.78 -5.99 -8.69
N PHE A 185 -11.05 -6.06 -9.09
CA PHE A 185 -12.05 -6.97 -8.52
C PHE A 185 -12.64 -7.95 -9.53
N GLY A 186 -13.46 -8.88 -9.02
CA GLY A 186 -14.32 -9.73 -9.85
C GLY A 186 -13.55 -10.78 -10.64
N ASN A 187 -12.46 -11.31 -10.08
CA ASN A 187 -11.53 -12.19 -10.79
C ASN A 187 -11.02 -11.55 -12.09
N TYR A 188 -10.47 -10.33 -11.96
CA TYR A 188 -9.99 -9.55 -13.09
C TYR A 188 -9.08 -10.36 -14.02
N ASN A 189 -9.41 -10.39 -15.30
CA ASN A 189 -8.71 -11.21 -16.31
C ASN A 189 -8.54 -10.46 -17.66
N LYS A 190 -8.62 -9.13 -17.67
CA LYS A 190 -8.33 -8.31 -18.86
C LYS A 190 -6.80 -8.07 -18.96
N VAL A 191 -6.04 -9.14 -19.15
CA VAL A 191 -4.56 -9.15 -19.08
C VAL A 191 -3.93 -8.30 -20.18
N LEU A 192 -4.36 -8.47 -21.43
CA LEU A 192 -3.81 -7.74 -22.57
C LEU A 192 -4.01 -6.23 -22.42
N GLN A 193 -5.24 -5.81 -22.07
CA GLN A 193 -5.61 -4.41 -21.84
C GLN A 193 -4.80 -3.80 -20.70
N PHE A 194 -4.59 -4.56 -19.62
CA PHE A 194 -3.75 -4.09 -18.52
C PHE A 194 -2.32 -3.81 -18.97
N ILE A 195 -1.70 -4.73 -19.72
CA ILE A 195 -0.34 -4.54 -20.25
C ILE A 195 -0.29 -3.31 -21.15
N GLN A 196 -1.24 -3.18 -22.09
CA GLN A 196 -1.35 -2.03 -22.99
C GLN A 196 -1.44 -0.71 -22.21
N ASN A 197 -2.27 -0.68 -21.16
CA ASN A 197 -2.46 0.51 -20.36
C ASN A 197 -1.20 0.86 -19.56
N VAL A 198 -0.54 -0.10 -18.91
CA VAL A 198 0.72 0.15 -18.19
C VAL A 198 1.83 0.64 -19.11
N GLU A 199 2.00 0.04 -20.29
CA GLU A 199 2.98 0.51 -21.28
C GLU A 199 2.62 1.90 -21.83
N MET A 200 1.34 2.16 -22.08
CA MET A 200 0.88 3.49 -22.49
C MET A 200 1.14 4.54 -21.40
N TYR A 201 0.91 4.23 -20.12
CA TYR A 201 1.23 5.11 -19.02
C TYR A 201 2.73 5.45 -18.98
N LYS A 202 3.61 4.46 -19.21
CA LYS A 202 5.06 4.69 -19.31
C LYS A 202 5.40 5.64 -20.47
N ILE A 203 4.79 5.44 -21.64
CA ILE A 203 4.96 6.33 -22.81
C ILE A 203 4.50 7.76 -22.50
N LEU A 204 3.39 7.91 -21.77
CA LEU A 204 2.84 9.21 -21.37
C LEU A 204 3.60 9.90 -20.23
N GLY A 205 4.57 9.20 -19.61
CA GLY A 205 5.47 9.74 -18.60
C GLY A 205 5.18 9.31 -17.16
N ALA A 206 4.31 8.33 -16.94
CA ALA A 206 4.10 7.74 -15.62
C ALA A 206 5.29 6.91 -15.15
N GLN A 207 5.66 7.07 -13.87
CA GLN A 207 6.74 6.29 -13.26
C GLN A 207 6.23 5.23 -12.28
N LYS A 208 5.00 5.40 -11.79
CA LYS A 208 4.37 4.48 -10.84
C LYS A 208 2.91 4.23 -11.20
N VAL A 209 2.47 3.00 -10.97
CA VAL A 209 1.08 2.58 -11.06
C VAL A 209 0.72 1.86 -9.76
N VAL A 210 -0.25 2.38 -9.00
CA VAL A 210 -0.73 1.79 -7.75
C VAL A 210 -2.03 1.07 -8.02
N ILE A 211 -2.14 -0.17 -7.55
CA ILE A 211 -3.30 -1.03 -7.79
C ILE A 211 -3.80 -1.60 -6.47
N TYR A 212 -5.10 -1.46 -6.22
CA TYR A 212 -5.77 -2.10 -5.09
C TYR A 212 -6.31 -3.46 -5.52
N LYS A 213 -5.57 -4.52 -5.20
CA LYS A 213 -5.87 -5.87 -5.68
C LYS A 213 -6.81 -6.60 -4.71
N ASN A 214 -8.04 -6.86 -5.16
CA ASN A 214 -8.93 -7.80 -4.50
C ASN A 214 -8.71 -9.23 -5.03
N THR A 215 -9.11 -9.49 -6.28
CA THR A 215 -9.01 -10.81 -6.91
C THR A 215 -8.71 -10.69 -8.40
N CYS A 216 -7.79 -11.50 -8.91
CA CYS A 216 -7.42 -11.54 -10.33
C CYS A 216 -7.00 -12.95 -10.76
N SER A 217 -6.91 -13.17 -12.07
CA SER A 217 -6.52 -14.46 -12.63
C SER A 217 -5.05 -14.79 -12.36
N HIS A 218 -4.69 -16.08 -12.39
CA HIS A 218 -3.29 -16.51 -12.21
C HIS A 218 -2.35 -15.93 -13.28
N LEU A 219 -2.84 -15.69 -14.50
CA LEU A 219 -2.04 -15.03 -15.53
C LEU A 219 -1.81 -13.56 -15.18
N MET A 220 -2.83 -12.87 -14.67
CA MET A 220 -2.70 -11.50 -14.18
C MET A 220 -1.70 -11.41 -13.02
N GLU A 221 -1.70 -12.34 -12.07
CA GLU A 221 -0.69 -12.37 -10.99
C GLU A 221 0.75 -12.41 -11.52
N LYS A 222 1.01 -13.18 -12.59
CA LYS A 222 2.34 -13.23 -13.22
C LYS A 222 2.73 -11.89 -13.85
N VAL A 223 1.78 -11.22 -14.50
CA VAL A 223 2.00 -9.90 -15.11
C VAL A 223 2.23 -8.83 -14.03
N LEU A 224 1.44 -8.84 -12.96
CA LEU A 224 1.67 -7.95 -11.81
C LEU A 224 3.06 -8.17 -11.21
N LYS A 225 3.46 -9.42 -11.02
CA LYS A 225 4.80 -9.76 -10.51
C LYS A 225 5.90 -9.16 -11.38
N PHE A 226 5.80 -9.27 -12.70
CA PHE A 226 6.77 -8.67 -13.63
C PHE A 226 6.89 -7.15 -13.42
N TYR A 227 5.78 -6.41 -13.38
CA TYR A 227 5.82 -4.96 -13.22
C TYR A 227 6.18 -4.50 -11.80
N ILE A 228 5.95 -5.33 -10.78
CA ILE A 228 6.44 -5.10 -9.41
C ILE A 228 7.97 -5.21 -9.39
N GLU A 229 8.53 -6.26 -9.99
CA GLU A 229 9.98 -6.49 -10.08
C GLU A 229 10.67 -5.42 -10.94
N GLU A 230 10.02 -4.96 -12.02
CA GLU A 230 10.46 -3.80 -12.81
C GLU A 230 10.44 -2.50 -11.98
N GLY A 231 9.58 -2.43 -10.96
CA GLY A 231 9.39 -1.25 -10.11
C GLY A 231 8.34 -0.26 -10.63
N THR A 232 7.62 -0.58 -11.71
CA THR A 232 6.55 0.27 -12.25
C THR A 232 5.27 0.16 -11.42
N VAL A 233 4.92 -1.03 -10.94
CA VAL A 233 3.65 -1.30 -10.25
C VAL A 233 3.86 -1.50 -8.74
N GLU A 234 3.03 -0.84 -7.93
CA GLU A 234 2.86 -1.09 -6.49
C GLU A 234 1.47 -1.72 -6.27
N VAL A 235 1.42 -2.93 -5.69
CA VAL A 235 0.16 -3.61 -5.39
C VAL A 235 -0.18 -3.48 -3.91
N ILE A 236 -1.35 -2.94 -3.61
CA ILE A 236 -1.94 -2.89 -2.28
C ILE A 236 -2.97 -4.01 -2.14
N PRO A 237 -2.82 -4.96 -1.19
CA PRO A 237 -3.85 -5.95 -0.92
C PRO A 237 -5.17 -5.28 -0.53
N TRP A 238 -6.29 -5.73 -1.10
CA TRP A 238 -7.61 -5.15 -0.85
C TRP A 238 -8.67 -6.23 -0.54
N PRO A 239 -8.59 -6.88 0.64
CA PRO A 239 -9.45 -8.01 1.02
C PRO A 239 -10.83 -7.57 1.53
N ILE A 240 -11.47 -6.60 0.87
CA ILE A 240 -12.71 -5.96 1.33
C ILE A 240 -13.89 -6.94 1.47
N ASP A 241 -13.91 -8.00 0.66
CA ASP A 241 -14.90 -9.09 0.69
C ASP A 241 -14.83 -9.93 1.98
N SER A 242 -13.72 -9.86 2.72
CA SER A 242 -13.58 -10.47 4.04
C SER A 242 -14.25 -9.65 5.15
N HIS A 243 -14.68 -8.43 4.84
CA HIS A 243 -15.22 -7.46 5.81
C HIS A 243 -16.65 -7.02 5.49
N LEU A 244 -17.00 -6.88 4.22
CA LEU A 244 -18.27 -6.34 3.75
C LEU A 244 -18.85 -7.16 2.59
N LYS A 245 -20.17 -7.18 2.46
CA LYS A 245 -20.82 -7.69 1.23
C LYS A 245 -20.60 -6.66 0.13
N VAL A 246 -19.76 -7.00 -0.83
CA VAL A 246 -19.38 -6.10 -1.93
C VAL A 246 -20.27 -6.27 -3.17
N SER A 247 -20.63 -5.16 -3.78
CA SER A 247 -21.35 -5.12 -5.05
C SER A 247 -20.40 -4.84 -6.22
N SER A 248 -20.71 -5.41 -7.39
CA SER A 248 -20.13 -5.04 -8.67
C SER A 248 -20.95 -3.98 -9.42
N LYS A 249 -21.98 -3.40 -8.77
CA LYS A 249 -22.85 -2.37 -9.33
C LYS A 249 -22.56 -1.01 -8.71
N TRP A 250 -22.82 0.04 -9.49
CA TRP A 250 -22.60 1.42 -9.08
C TRP A 250 -23.64 1.94 -8.08
N HIS A 251 -24.87 1.39 -8.09
CA HIS A 251 -25.97 1.89 -7.25
C HIS A 251 -26.59 0.80 -6.39
N TYR A 252 -26.93 1.14 -5.14
CA TYR A 252 -27.53 0.23 -4.17
C TYR A 252 -28.83 -0.42 -4.67
N SER A 253 -29.66 0.31 -5.43
CA SER A 253 -30.92 -0.23 -5.96
C SER A 253 -30.73 -1.35 -6.99
N MET A 254 -29.52 -1.52 -7.55
CA MET A 254 -29.21 -2.58 -8.52
C MET A 254 -28.72 -3.86 -7.84
N ASP A 255 -28.16 -3.74 -6.63
CA ASP A 255 -27.62 -4.86 -5.84
C ASP A 255 -27.47 -4.38 -4.38
N ALA A 256 -28.46 -4.72 -3.55
CA ALA A 256 -28.65 -4.19 -2.20
C ALA A 256 -27.64 -4.77 -1.17
N LYS A 257 -26.36 -4.53 -1.40
CA LYS A 257 -25.24 -4.95 -0.55
C LYS A 257 -24.65 -3.79 0.24
N ASP A 258 -23.51 -4.02 0.88
CA ASP A 258 -22.95 -3.09 1.85
C ASP A 258 -22.20 -1.92 1.18
N ILE A 259 -21.47 -2.18 0.10
CA ILE A 259 -20.65 -1.19 -0.60
C ILE A 259 -20.56 -1.46 -2.11
N GLY A 260 -20.57 -0.40 -2.92
CA GLY A 260 -20.46 -0.43 -4.38
C GLY A 260 -19.02 -0.61 -4.86
N TYR A 261 -18.87 -1.22 -6.04
CA TYR A 261 -17.60 -1.46 -6.73
C TYR A 261 -16.42 -1.82 -5.81
N TYR A 262 -16.64 -2.76 -4.89
CA TYR A 262 -15.57 -3.24 -3.99
C TYR A 262 -14.84 -2.12 -3.23
N GLY A 263 -15.52 -1.00 -2.95
CA GLY A 263 -14.94 0.13 -2.24
C GLY A 263 -13.94 0.97 -3.06
N GLN A 264 -14.15 1.06 -4.38
CA GLN A 264 -13.26 1.82 -5.28
C GLN A 264 -12.97 3.25 -4.82
N ILE A 265 -13.97 3.97 -4.28
CA ILE A 265 -13.83 5.36 -3.84
C ILE A 265 -12.85 5.43 -2.67
N THR A 266 -12.97 4.50 -1.71
CA THR A 266 -12.05 4.39 -0.58
C THR A 266 -10.63 4.06 -1.03
N ALA A 267 -10.48 3.14 -1.99
CA ALA A 267 -9.19 2.76 -2.54
C ALA A 267 -8.50 3.96 -3.24
N LEU A 268 -9.23 4.69 -4.08
CA LEU A 268 -8.72 5.88 -4.75
C LEU A 268 -8.39 6.99 -3.75
N ASN A 269 -9.22 7.19 -2.71
CA ASN A 269 -8.95 8.15 -1.65
C ASN A 269 -7.66 7.80 -0.89
N ASP A 270 -7.48 6.53 -0.47
CA ASP A 270 -6.20 6.08 0.12
C ASP A 270 -5.03 6.34 -0.83
N CYS A 271 -5.21 6.12 -2.14
CA CYS A 271 -4.16 6.30 -3.12
C CYS A 271 -3.71 7.76 -3.26
N VAL A 272 -4.65 8.71 -3.24
CA VAL A 272 -4.33 10.15 -3.25
C VAL A 272 -3.47 10.50 -2.04
N TYR A 273 -3.91 10.14 -0.83
CA TYR A 273 -3.18 10.48 0.39
C TYR A 273 -1.86 9.74 0.51
N ARG A 274 -1.80 8.47 0.12
CA ARG A 274 -0.56 7.68 0.03
C ARG A 274 0.50 8.36 -0.82
N ASN A 275 0.11 9.01 -1.90
CA ASN A 275 1.03 9.61 -2.85
C ASN A 275 1.18 11.13 -2.70
N MET A 276 0.52 11.77 -1.72
CA MET A 276 0.50 13.24 -1.61
C MET A 276 1.90 13.87 -1.42
N GLN A 277 2.86 13.13 -0.87
CA GLN A 277 4.25 13.55 -0.69
C GLN A 277 5.25 12.74 -1.55
N ARG A 278 4.75 11.85 -2.42
CA ARG A 278 5.55 10.93 -3.25
C ARG A 278 5.48 11.28 -4.74
N SER A 279 4.44 12.02 -5.13
CA SER A 279 4.12 12.25 -6.54
C SER A 279 3.73 13.69 -6.77
N LYS A 280 4.29 14.30 -7.82
CA LYS A 280 3.91 15.66 -8.24
C LYS A 280 2.48 15.70 -8.76
N PHE A 281 2.07 14.69 -9.51
CA PHE A 281 0.71 14.49 -9.98
C PHE A 281 0.24 13.07 -9.67
N VAL A 282 -1.00 12.96 -9.23
CA VAL A 282 -1.73 11.70 -9.07
C VAL A 282 -2.83 11.67 -10.13
N VAL A 283 -2.86 10.60 -10.91
CA VAL A 283 -3.86 10.35 -11.96
C VAL A 283 -4.81 9.28 -11.46
N LEU A 284 -6.11 9.57 -11.38
CA LEU A 284 -7.14 8.61 -11.00
C LEU A 284 -7.78 8.07 -12.28
N ASN A 285 -7.59 6.79 -12.58
CA ASN A 285 -8.15 6.14 -13.77
C ASN A 285 -8.72 4.77 -13.41
N ASP A 286 -9.69 4.30 -14.19
CA ASP A 286 -10.04 2.88 -14.21
C ASP A 286 -9.04 2.05 -15.04
N ALA A 287 -9.06 0.74 -14.84
CA ALA A 287 -8.11 -0.18 -15.46
C ALA A 287 -8.24 -0.28 -16.98
N ASP A 288 -9.33 0.23 -17.56
CA ASP A 288 -9.66 0.26 -18.99
C ASP A 288 -9.73 1.67 -19.58
N GLU A 289 -9.22 2.69 -18.88
CA GLU A 289 -9.23 4.08 -19.35
C GLU A 289 -7.82 4.66 -19.48
N ILE A 290 -7.60 5.51 -20.50
CA ILE A 290 -6.35 6.24 -20.68
C ILE A 290 -6.66 7.70 -21.01
N ILE A 291 -6.00 8.63 -20.31
CA ILE A 291 -6.02 10.05 -20.67
C ILE A 291 -4.99 10.27 -21.78
N LEU A 292 -5.44 10.40 -23.03
CA LEU A 292 -4.55 10.61 -24.18
C LEU A 292 -4.53 12.09 -24.60
N PRO A 293 -3.41 12.83 -24.44
CA PRO A 293 -3.33 14.22 -24.85
C PRO A 293 -3.40 14.35 -26.38
N ARG A 294 -4.27 15.23 -26.88
CA ARG A 294 -4.38 15.49 -28.34
C ARG A 294 -3.45 16.59 -28.85
N LYS A 295 -3.12 17.57 -27.99
CA LYS A 295 -2.33 18.76 -28.35
C LYS A 295 -0.88 18.70 -27.85
N HIS A 296 -0.55 17.68 -27.08
CA HIS A 296 0.75 17.53 -26.41
C HIS A 296 1.24 16.09 -26.60
N PRO A 297 2.56 15.87 -26.59
CA PRO A 297 3.13 14.53 -26.79
C PRO A 297 2.96 13.61 -25.56
N ASP A 298 2.89 14.19 -24.37
CA ASP A 298 2.90 13.46 -23.09
C ASP A 298 2.16 14.25 -21.99
N TRP A 299 1.96 13.61 -20.83
CA TRP A 299 1.32 14.26 -19.68
C TRP A 299 2.16 15.39 -19.12
N LYS A 300 3.49 15.27 -19.15
CA LYS A 300 4.39 16.31 -18.60
C LYS A 300 4.19 17.65 -19.30
N THR A 301 4.16 17.64 -20.63
CA THR A 301 3.98 18.84 -21.46
C THR A 301 2.55 19.36 -21.37
N MET A 302 1.56 18.46 -21.33
CA MET A 302 0.17 18.83 -21.10
C MET A 302 -0.02 19.54 -19.75
N MET A 303 0.49 18.95 -18.66
CA MET A 303 0.35 19.52 -17.33
C MET A 303 1.09 20.84 -17.18
N ARG A 304 2.26 21.01 -17.80
CA ARG A 304 2.94 22.32 -17.85
C ARG A 304 2.02 23.38 -18.44
N SER A 305 1.43 23.11 -19.60
CA SER A 305 0.55 24.06 -20.27
C SER A 305 -0.74 24.33 -19.48
N LEU A 306 -1.33 23.29 -18.89
CA LEU A 306 -2.54 23.42 -18.06
C LEU A 306 -2.29 24.25 -16.78
N GLN A 307 -1.15 24.05 -16.11
CA GLN A 307 -0.78 24.82 -14.92
C GLN A 307 -0.46 26.28 -15.25
N GLU A 308 0.18 26.55 -16.39
CA GLU A 308 0.41 27.93 -16.87
C GLU A 308 -0.89 28.66 -17.18
N GLN A 309 -1.86 27.97 -17.78
CA GLN A 309 -3.18 28.53 -18.12
C GLN A 309 -4.09 28.70 -16.90
N ASN A 310 -3.92 27.85 -15.88
CA ASN A 310 -4.78 27.78 -14.71
C ASN A 310 -3.94 27.85 -13.42
N PRO A 311 -3.31 29.01 -13.14
CA PRO A 311 -2.49 29.16 -11.95
C PRO A 311 -3.34 28.95 -10.68
N GLY A 312 -2.83 28.14 -9.75
CA GLY A 312 -3.52 27.81 -8.50
C GLY A 312 -4.49 26.62 -8.59
N ALA A 313 -4.71 26.05 -9.78
CA ALA A 313 -5.50 24.82 -9.91
C ALA A 313 -4.76 23.62 -9.26
N GLY A 314 -5.42 22.98 -8.28
CA GLY A 314 -4.93 21.76 -7.63
C GLY A 314 -5.50 20.46 -8.23
N VAL A 315 -6.55 20.56 -9.04
CA VAL A 315 -7.23 19.42 -9.65
C VAL A 315 -7.59 19.77 -11.10
N PHE A 316 -7.35 18.82 -12.01
CA PHE A 316 -7.72 18.91 -13.42
C PHE A 316 -8.65 17.75 -13.75
N LEU A 317 -9.83 18.06 -14.28
CA LEU A 317 -10.84 17.08 -14.65
C LEU A 317 -10.81 16.86 -16.16
N PHE A 318 -10.81 15.59 -16.57
CA PHE A 318 -10.84 15.20 -17.98
C PHE A 318 -12.17 14.53 -18.29
N GLU A 319 -12.80 14.95 -19.37
CA GLU A 319 -14.07 14.38 -19.81
C GLU A 319 -13.85 13.00 -20.43
N ASN A 320 -14.51 11.99 -19.86
CA ASN A 320 -14.47 10.64 -20.39
C ASN A 320 -15.35 10.53 -21.66
N HIS A 321 -14.84 9.85 -22.68
CA HIS A 321 -15.56 9.57 -23.93
C HIS A 321 -15.54 8.06 -24.17
N ILE A 322 -16.73 7.45 -24.13
CA ILE A 322 -16.89 6.01 -24.37
C ILE A 322 -17.02 5.77 -25.88
N PHE A 323 -16.08 5.02 -26.44
CA PHE A 323 -16.12 4.60 -27.84
C PHE A 323 -16.76 3.20 -27.96
N PRO A 324 -17.56 2.94 -29.00
CA PRO A 324 -18.13 1.61 -29.22
C PRO A 324 -17.02 0.56 -29.44
N GLU A 325 -17.06 -0.53 -28.67
CA GLU A 325 -16.15 -1.69 -28.81
C GLU A 325 -16.34 -2.44 -30.15
N THR A 326 -17.32 -2.05 -30.97
CA THR A 326 -17.66 -2.70 -32.24
C THR A 326 -16.79 -2.25 -33.42
N VAL A 327 -15.93 -1.25 -33.22
CA VAL A 327 -15.04 -0.74 -34.28
C VAL A 327 -13.72 -1.48 -34.21
N SER A 328 -13.57 -2.53 -35.02
CA SER A 328 -12.30 -3.27 -35.16
C SER A 328 -11.58 -2.86 -36.44
N THR A 329 -10.25 -2.84 -36.38
CA THR A 329 -9.38 -2.64 -37.55
C THR A 329 -8.49 -3.86 -37.73
N ALA A 330 -8.35 -4.34 -38.96
CA ALA A 330 -7.47 -5.47 -39.26
C ALA A 330 -5.98 -5.19 -39.00
N VAL A 331 -5.61 -3.91 -38.84
CA VAL A 331 -4.22 -3.44 -38.66
C VAL A 331 -3.62 -3.97 -37.35
N PHE A 332 -4.44 -4.24 -36.34
CA PHE A 332 -3.98 -4.73 -35.03
C PHE A 332 -4.34 -6.20 -34.78
N ASN A 333 -4.68 -6.98 -35.80
CA ASN A 333 -4.93 -8.42 -35.64
C ASN A 333 -3.62 -9.21 -35.52
N ILE A 334 -3.00 -9.14 -34.35
CA ILE A 334 -1.76 -9.85 -34.03
C ILE A 334 -2.12 -11.23 -33.49
N SER A 335 -1.99 -12.26 -34.33
CA SER A 335 -2.45 -13.62 -34.03
C SER A 335 -1.85 -14.22 -32.75
N SER A 336 -0.65 -13.80 -32.35
CA SER A 336 0.00 -14.24 -31.11
C SER A 336 -0.68 -13.70 -29.84
N TRP A 337 -1.47 -12.64 -29.93
CA TRP A 337 -2.18 -12.05 -28.79
C TRP A 337 -3.56 -12.66 -28.56
N ASN A 338 -4.10 -13.42 -29.52
CA ASN A 338 -5.42 -14.05 -29.43
C ASN A 338 -5.57 -15.05 -28.26
N THR A 339 -4.45 -15.49 -27.68
CA THR A 339 -4.41 -16.41 -26.53
C THR A 339 -4.30 -15.68 -25.19
N VAL A 340 -4.10 -14.35 -25.20
CA VAL A 340 -4.00 -13.51 -24.00
C VAL A 340 -5.38 -12.94 -23.68
N PRO A 341 -5.95 -13.21 -22.49
CA PRO A 341 -7.24 -12.68 -22.08
C PRO A 341 -7.30 -11.14 -22.13
N GLY A 342 -8.39 -10.60 -22.69
CA GLY A 342 -8.61 -9.16 -22.88
C GLY A 342 -9.10 -8.85 -24.29
N VAL A 343 -9.43 -7.58 -24.53
CA VAL A 343 -9.79 -7.05 -25.85
C VAL A 343 -8.62 -6.22 -26.39
N ASN A 344 -8.39 -6.23 -27.69
CA ASN A 344 -7.40 -5.39 -28.37
C ASN A 344 -8.08 -4.27 -29.14
#